data_AF-A0A4R4XBT9-F1
#
_entry.id   AF-A0A4R4XBT9-F1
#
_cell.length_a   1.000
_cell.length_b   1.000
_cell.length_c   1.000
_cell.angle_alpha   90.00
_cell.angle_beta   90.00
_cell.angle_gamma   90.00
#
_symmetry.space_group_name_H-M   'P 1'
#
loop_
_entity.id
_entity.type
_entity.pdbx_description
1 polymer ?
#
loop_
_entity_poly.entity_id
_entity_poly.type
_entity_poly.pdbx_seq_one_letter_code
_entity_poly.pdbx_strand_id
1 'polypeptide(L)'
;MRIGKRLARGSLLAAAASAVVIGITAAPSHAATGKVTVSGNTIVYVGTNDFNEIHVIREIRPDGTSKITLEDRGLATLQASGECTQVSTIKAECPVMPDIYLTLGGGNDQVRIAKHGTPAFGISTAVSGDDGNDIFYGGTDAGVSDVWFFGGAGIDTADYSTSKRSIDVRMNDGKAADGRRATLTSPADRDNIQEDVEQLIGSKYGDFLVGNELNNFLYGGEGKDQLHGREGGDYLDATDVGTGWSSIDLVIDCGIGGTGHDESRVDVDDPKSKECAREIRV
;
A
#
# COMPACT_ATOMS: atom_id res chain seq x y z
N MET A 1 -48.25 37.11 -62.26
CA MET A 1 -49.56 36.93 -61.58
C MET A 1 -49.36 37.10 -60.08
N ARG A 2 -49.96 38.16 -59.50
CA ARG A 2 -50.28 38.44 -58.07
C ARG A 2 -49.11 38.44 -57.03
N ILE A 3 -48.74 39.59 -56.44
CA ILE A 3 -49.22 40.18 -55.14
C ILE A 3 -48.94 39.23 -53.95
N GLY A 4 -48.27 39.55 -52.83
CA GLY A 4 -47.63 40.76 -52.31
C GLY A 4 -47.20 40.58 -50.82
N LYS A 5 -46.43 41.56 -50.31
CA LYS A 5 -46.24 42.00 -48.89
C LYS A 5 -45.72 41.01 -47.82
N ARG A 6 -44.62 41.37 -47.13
CA ARG A 6 -44.63 42.11 -45.84
C ARG A 6 -43.21 42.41 -45.32
N LEU A 7 -42.99 43.67 -44.93
CA LEU A 7 -41.92 44.09 -44.01
C LEU A 7 -42.27 43.68 -42.57
N ALA A 8 -41.27 43.36 -41.74
CA ALA A 8 -41.24 43.78 -40.34
C ALA A 8 -39.81 43.73 -39.77
N ARG A 9 -39.41 44.83 -39.14
CA ARG A 9 -38.19 45.03 -38.34
C ARG A 9 -38.29 44.26 -37.01
N GLY A 10 -37.16 43.74 -36.52
CA GLY A 10 -36.95 43.37 -35.11
C GLY A 10 -35.44 43.39 -34.84
N SER A 11 -34.90 44.51 -34.35
CA SER A 11 -34.59 44.76 -32.93
C SER A 11 -33.34 43.98 -32.47
N LEU A 12 -32.21 44.68 -32.43
CA LEU A 12 -30.99 44.24 -31.74
C LEU A 12 -31.30 44.00 -30.26
N LEU A 13 -31.06 42.77 -29.80
CA LEU A 13 -30.92 42.44 -28.38
C LEU A 13 -29.44 42.15 -28.14
N ALA A 14 -28.73 43.11 -27.57
CA ALA A 14 -27.42 42.88 -26.98
C ALA A 14 -27.63 42.18 -25.64
N ALA A 15 -27.37 40.87 -25.60
CA ALA A 15 -27.34 40.12 -24.35
C ALA A 15 -25.99 40.38 -23.66
N ALA A 16 -26.02 41.11 -22.55
CA ALA A 16 -24.89 41.23 -21.65
C ALA A 16 -24.73 39.90 -20.90
N ALA A 17 -23.71 39.11 -21.24
CA ALA A 17 -23.34 37.92 -20.49
C ALA A 17 -22.57 38.34 -19.24
N SER A 18 -23.25 38.37 -18.09
CA SER A 18 -22.60 38.46 -16.79
C SER A 18 -21.85 37.15 -16.53
N ALA A 19 -20.54 37.17 -16.68
CA ALA A 19 -19.68 36.08 -16.24
C ALA A 19 -19.67 36.05 -14.70
N VAL A 20 -20.44 35.14 -14.11
CA VAL A 20 -20.27 34.76 -12.71
C VAL A 20 -18.97 33.96 -12.63
N VAL A 21 -17.90 34.59 -12.16
CA VAL A 21 -16.71 33.88 -11.74
C VAL A 21 -17.07 33.17 -10.45
N ILE A 22 -17.49 31.91 -10.55
CA ILE A 22 -17.52 31.02 -9.40
C ILE A 22 -16.06 30.74 -9.08
N GLY A 23 -15.53 31.45 -8.09
CA GLY A 23 -14.26 31.10 -7.49
C GLY A 23 -14.41 29.71 -6.89
N ILE A 24 -13.88 28.69 -7.56
CA ILE A 24 -13.61 27.40 -6.94
C ILE A 24 -12.42 27.66 -6.03
N THR A 25 -12.69 28.14 -4.82
CA THR A 25 -11.75 27.97 -3.73
C THR A 25 -11.76 26.48 -3.43
N ALA A 26 -10.77 25.73 -3.93
CA ALA A 26 -10.41 24.48 -3.30
C ALA A 26 -10.03 24.83 -1.86
N ALA A 27 -10.96 24.61 -0.93
CA ALA A 27 -10.60 24.61 0.48
C ALA A 27 -9.58 23.47 0.65
N PRO A 28 -8.49 23.65 1.41
CA PRO A 28 -7.76 22.50 1.89
C PRO A 28 -8.77 21.65 2.70
N SER A 29 -9.12 20.46 2.21
CA SER A 29 -9.93 19.50 2.99
C SER A 29 -9.06 19.00 4.12
N HIS A 30 -9.03 19.76 5.22
CA HIS A 30 -8.33 19.41 6.45
C HIS A 30 -9.35 19.53 7.59
N ALA A 31 -10.54 18.94 7.39
CA ALA A 31 -11.57 18.83 8.41
C ALA A 31 -11.82 17.37 8.84
N ALA A 32 -11.15 16.41 8.19
CA ALA A 32 -11.24 15.00 8.54
C ALA A 32 -10.73 14.75 9.96
N THR A 33 -11.53 13.99 10.72
CA THR A 33 -11.23 13.58 12.09
C THR A 33 -11.25 12.06 12.18
N GLY A 34 -10.07 11.44 12.14
CA GLY A 34 -9.89 10.01 12.42
C GLY A 34 -10.05 9.73 13.91
N LYS A 35 -10.19 8.47 14.28
CA LYS A 35 -10.45 8.04 15.65
C LYS A 35 -9.56 6.89 16.05
N VAL A 36 -9.16 6.90 17.31
CA VAL A 36 -8.44 5.79 17.93
C VAL A 36 -9.00 5.50 19.31
N THR A 37 -9.22 4.22 19.58
CA THR A 37 -9.79 3.74 20.84
C THR A 37 -9.27 2.36 21.20
N VAL A 38 -9.57 1.91 22.41
CA VAL A 38 -9.36 0.51 22.82
C VAL A 38 -10.74 -0.14 22.98
N SER A 39 -10.92 -1.28 22.32
CA SER A 39 -12.10 -2.12 22.43
C SER A 39 -11.69 -3.52 22.87
N GLY A 40 -11.93 -3.86 24.14
CA GLY A 40 -11.42 -5.11 24.72
C GLY A 40 -9.90 -5.12 24.75
N ASN A 41 -9.29 -6.12 24.10
CA ASN A 41 -7.83 -6.27 24.00
C ASN A 41 -7.29 -5.78 22.64
N THR A 42 -8.02 -4.91 21.95
CA THR A 42 -7.66 -4.45 20.60
C THR A 42 -7.60 -2.93 20.55
N ILE A 43 -6.50 -2.37 20.03
CA ILE A 43 -6.47 -0.96 19.61
C ILE A 43 -7.19 -0.88 18.27
N VAL A 44 -8.18 -0.01 18.16
CA VAL A 44 -8.96 0.19 16.93
C VAL A 44 -8.71 1.61 16.43
N TYR A 45 -8.23 1.71 15.19
CA TYR A 45 -8.13 2.93 14.42
C TYR A 45 -9.19 2.95 13.33
N VAL A 46 -9.89 4.07 13.19
CA VAL A 46 -10.85 4.32 12.12
C VAL A 46 -10.48 5.65 11.46
N GLY A 47 -10.01 5.56 10.22
CA GLY A 47 -9.66 6.68 9.39
C GLY A 47 -10.86 7.33 8.73
N THR A 48 -10.59 8.09 7.68
CA THR A 48 -11.59 8.94 7.01
C THR A 48 -11.59 8.68 5.52
N ASN A 49 -12.33 9.48 4.74
CA ASN A 49 -12.35 9.37 3.28
C ASN A 49 -11.30 10.28 2.59
N ASP A 50 -10.48 10.96 3.39
CA ASP A 50 -9.34 11.75 2.93
C ASP A 50 -8.07 10.91 3.12
N PHE A 51 -6.95 11.32 2.50
CA PHE A 51 -5.65 10.69 2.68
C PHE A 51 -5.27 10.51 4.16
N ASN A 52 -4.94 9.28 4.56
CA ASN A 52 -4.42 8.88 5.86
C ASN A 52 -2.95 8.43 5.70
N GLU A 53 -2.05 8.92 6.55
CA GLU A 53 -0.64 8.49 6.59
C GLU A 53 -0.32 7.96 8.00
N ILE A 54 -0.60 6.68 8.22
CA ILE A 54 -0.57 6.05 9.54
C ILE A 54 0.82 5.52 9.88
N HIS A 55 1.33 5.96 11.02
CA HIS A 55 2.53 5.46 11.64
C HIS A 55 2.21 4.83 12.99
N VAL A 56 2.33 3.51 13.09
CA VAL A 56 2.20 2.77 14.35
C VAL A 56 3.58 2.43 14.88
N ILE A 57 3.90 2.88 16.09
CA ILE A 57 5.23 2.68 16.69
C ILE A 57 5.07 2.15 18.11
N ARG A 58 5.73 1.03 18.41
CA ARG A 58 5.92 0.62 19.81
C ARG A 58 7.08 1.40 20.42
N GLU A 59 6.76 2.31 21.35
CA GLU A 59 7.75 3.09 22.08
C GLU A 59 8.12 2.37 23.38
N ILE A 60 9.40 2.02 23.54
CA ILE A 60 9.95 1.52 24.81
C ILE A 60 10.39 2.74 25.62
N ARG A 61 9.79 2.90 26.80
CA ARG A 61 10.09 4.00 27.71
C ARG A 61 11.38 3.72 28.49
N PRO A 62 12.06 4.77 28.98
CA PRO A 62 13.29 4.60 29.77
C PRO A 62 13.12 3.76 31.05
N ASP A 63 11.90 3.68 31.58
CA ASP A 63 11.53 2.87 32.74
C ASP A 63 11.31 1.38 32.40
N GLY A 64 11.51 0.98 31.14
CA GLY A 64 11.33 -0.38 30.65
C GLY A 64 9.89 -0.72 30.27
N THR A 65 8.91 0.16 30.53
CA THR A 65 7.53 -0.02 30.07
C THR A 65 7.42 0.27 28.58
N SER A 66 6.30 -0.08 27.96
CA SER A 66 6.06 0.20 26.54
C SER A 66 4.67 0.73 26.30
N LYS A 67 4.52 1.50 25.23
CA LYS A 67 3.24 1.99 24.72
C LYS A 67 3.18 1.86 23.20
N ILE A 68 1.97 1.93 22.66
CA ILE A 68 1.74 2.05 21.23
C ILE A 68 1.40 3.50 20.93
N THR A 69 2.21 4.09 20.07
CA THR A 69 1.94 5.39 19.46
C THR A 69 1.27 5.17 18.12
N LEU A 70 0.18 5.87 17.87
CA LEU A 70 -0.42 6.02 16.56
C LEU A 70 -0.34 7.50 16.16
N GLU A 71 0.23 7.78 15.00
CA GLU A 71 0.28 9.11 14.39
C GLU A 71 -0.32 9.01 12.99
N ASP A 72 -1.27 9.88 12.66
CA ASP A 72 -1.80 10.04 11.30
C ASP A 72 -1.45 11.42 10.75
N ARG A 73 -0.53 11.47 9.79
CA ARG A 73 -0.06 12.73 9.20
C ARG A 73 -0.91 13.23 8.03
N GLY A 74 -1.81 12.40 7.52
CA GLY A 74 -2.76 12.76 6.48
C GLY A 74 -3.99 13.52 7.02
N LEU A 75 -4.27 13.36 8.31
CA LEU A 75 -5.42 14.00 8.95
C LEU A 75 -5.15 15.40 9.50
N ALA A 76 -6.24 16.16 9.63
CA ALA A 76 -6.26 17.40 10.40
C ALA A 76 -6.39 17.15 11.90
N THR A 77 -7.17 16.15 12.29
CA THR A 77 -7.35 15.77 13.69
C THR A 77 -7.49 14.25 13.83
N LEU A 78 -6.86 13.71 14.87
CA LEU A 78 -7.03 12.35 15.37
C LEU A 78 -7.66 12.47 16.75
N GLN A 79 -8.78 11.80 16.99
CA GLN A 79 -9.45 11.80 18.27
C GLN A 79 -9.18 10.50 19.04
N ALA A 80 -8.43 10.61 20.13
CA ALA A 80 -8.20 9.52 21.07
C ALA A 80 -9.36 9.40 22.07
N SER A 81 -9.74 8.17 22.39
CA SER A 81 -10.77 7.85 23.39
C SER A 81 -10.47 6.52 24.10
N GLY A 82 -11.28 6.16 25.10
CA GLY A 82 -11.09 4.94 25.86
C GLY A 82 -9.80 4.98 26.68
N GLU A 83 -8.95 3.95 26.54
CA GLU A 83 -7.65 3.87 27.22
C GLU A 83 -6.53 4.61 26.45
N CYS A 84 -6.81 5.10 25.23
CA CYS A 84 -5.87 5.91 24.47
C CYS A 84 -5.86 7.36 24.97
N THR A 85 -4.67 7.94 25.06
CA THR A 85 -4.42 9.32 25.46
C THR A 85 -4.07 10.17 24.24
N GLN A 86 -4.70 11.34 24.11
CA GLN A 86 -4.34 12.32 23.07
C GLN A 86 -2.96 12.93 23.36
N VAL A 87 -2.06 12.93 22.37
CA VAL A 87 -0.70 13.51 22.50
C VAL A 87 -0.58 14.82 21.72
N SER A 88 -1.07 14.86 20.49
CA SER A 88 -1.15 16.07 19.66
C SER A 88 -2.44 16.03 18.85
N THR A 89 -2.66 16.98 17.95
CA THR A 89 -3.83 16.93 17.04
C THR A 89 -3.82 15.71 16.14
N ILE A 90 -2.67 15.08 15.88
CA ILE A 90 -2.53 13.96 14.93
C ILE A 90 -1.96 12.69 15.56
N LYS A 91 -1.68 12.71 16.87
CA LYS A 91 -0.98 11.62 17.57
C LYS A 91 -1.71 11.23 18.85
N ALA A 92 -1.77 9.93 19.09
CA ALA A 92 -2.30 9.30 20.29
C ALA A 92 -1.37 8.23 20.84
N GLU A 93 -1.46 7.98 22.14
CA GLU A 93 -0.74 6.93 22.87
C GLU A 93 -1.73 5.96 23.52
N CYS A 94 -1.65 4.68 23.18
CA CYS A 94 -2.45 3.62 23.77
C CYS A 94 -1.58 2.65 24.60
N PRO A 95 -2.16 1.91 25.57
CA PRO A 95 -1.49 0.79 26.21
C PRO A 95 -1.07 -0.27 25.17
N VAL A 96 -0.08 -1.10 25.50
CA VAL A 96 0.26 -2.24 24.63
C VAL A 96 -0.85 -3.29 24.71
N MET A 97 -1.48 -3.52 23.57
CA MET A 97 -2.51 -4.54 23.37
C MET A 97 -1.95 -5.67 22.48
N PRO A 98 -2.47 -6.90 22.59
CA PRO A 98 -2.09 -8.00 21.71
C PRO A 98 -2.50 -7.76 20.26
N ASP A 99 -3.59 -7.02 20.03
CA ASP A 99 -4.15 -6.82 18.70
C ASP A 99 -4.27 -5.33 18.36
N ILE A 100 -4.03 -5.01 17.09
CA ILE A 100 -4.31 -3.69 16.51
C ILE A 100 -5.12 -3.90 15.24
N TYR A 101 -6.21 -3.16 15.10
CA TYR A 101 -7.03 -3.15 13.89
C TYR A 101 -7.12 -1.74 13.34
N LEU A 102 -6.66 -1.56 12.10
CA LEU A 102 -6.68 -0.29 11.39
C LEU A 102 -7.65 -0.40 10.21
N THR A 103 -8.57 0.55 10.11
CA THR A 103 -9.40 0.79 8.91
C THR A 103 -9.01 2.16 8.38
N LEU A 104 -8.45 2.24 7.18
CA LEU A 104 -7.90 3.50 6.65
C LEU A 104 -9.02 4.37 6.06
N GLY A 105 -9.98 3.75 5.38
CA GLY A 105 -11.20 4.38 4.91
C GLY A 105 -11.15 4.68 3.42
N GLY A 106 -11.63 5.84 3.01
CA GLY A 106 -11.50 6.22 1.60
C GLY A 106 -10.22 7.01 1.36
N GLY A 107 -9.71 7.00 0.15
CA GLY A 107 -8.51 7.77 -0.22
C GLY A 107 -7.34 6.85 -0.54
N ASN A 108 -6.25 7.42 -1.04
CA ASN A 108 -5.06 6.63 -1.39
C ASN A 108 -4.07 6.66 -0.23
N ASP A 109 -4.28 5.80 0.75
CA ASP A 109 -3.70 5.86 2.07
C ASP A 109 -2.33 5.19 2.17
N GLN A 110 -1.64 5.46 3.26
CA GLN A 110 -0.33 4.89 3.56
C GLN A 110 -0.26 4.41 5.00
N VAL A 111 0.31 3.22 5.20
CA VAL A 111 0.55 2.70 6.54
C VAL A 111 1.97 2.18 6.69
N ARG A 112 2.60 2.56 7.81
CA ARG A 112 3.88 2.02 8.25
C ARG A 112 3.76 1.56 9.70
N ILE A 113 3.92 0.27 9.89
CA ILE A 113 4.05 -0.34 11.21
C ILE A 113 5.54 -0.41 11.54
N ALA A 114 5.97 0.04 12.71
CA ALA A 114 7.37 0.03 13.10
C ALA A 114 7.57 -0.49 14.52
N LYS A 115 8.69 -1.20 14.73
CA LYS A 115 9.12 -1.72 16.03
C LYS A 115 8.06 -2.63 16.69
N HIS A 116 7.30 -3.37 15.89
CA HIS A 116 6.12 -4.12 16.32
C HIS A 116 6.40 -5.07 17.50
N GLY A 117 7.61 -5.63 17.56
CA GLY A 117 8.10 -6.33 18.75
C GLY A 117 9.30 -7.21 18.46
N THR A 118 9.78 -7.89 19.50
CA THR A 118 10.59 -9.10 19.37
C THR A 118 9.64 -10.31 19.39
N PRO A 119 10.07 -11.51 18.97
CA PRO A 119 9.23 -12.73 18.95
C PRO A 119 8.49 -13.07 20.26
N ALA A 120 8.89 -12.49 21.39
CA ALA A 120 8.31 -12.74 22.70
C ALA A 120 7.05 -11.92 23.01
N PHE A 121 6.73 -10.89 22.22
CA PHE A 121 5.59 -9.99 22.43
C PHE A 121 4.87 -9.73 21.10
N GLY A 122 4.35 -10.81 20.49
CA GLY A 122 3.62 -10.77 19.23
C GLY A 122 2.37 -9.90 19.35
N ILE A 123 2.49 -8.66 18.88
CA ILE A 123 1.33 -7.85 18.51
C ILE A 123 0.95 -8.33 17.11
N SER A 124 -0.30 -8.73 16.92
CA SER A 124 -0.85 -8.98 15.60
C SER A 124 -1.59 -7.73 15.15
N THR A 125 -1.30 -7.27 13.94
CA THR A 125 -1.98 -6.11 13.34
C THR A 125 -2.72 -6.54 12.10
N ALA A 126 -3.94 -6.07 11.94
CA ALA A 126 -4.66 -6.16 10.68
C ALA A 126 -4.97 -4.74 10.20
N VAL A 127 -4.70 -4.50 8.91
CA VAL A 127 -4.95 -3.22 8.24
C VAL A 127 -5.85 -3.45 7.04
N SER A 128 -6.97 -2.73 7.00
CA SER A 128 -7.88 -2.63 5.85
C SER A 128 -7.64 -1.29 5.16
N GLY A 129 -7.24 -1.32 3.90
CA GLY A 129 -7.13 -0.13 3.04
C GLY A 129 -8.50 0.50 2.76
N ASP A 130 -9.50 -0.34 2.53
CA ASP A 130 -10.88 0.04 2.19
C ASP A 130 -10.99 0.60 0.74
N ASP A 131 -11.35 1.86 0.50
CA ASP A 131 -11.53 2.41 -0.87
C ASP A 131 -10.33 3.27 -1.28
N GLY A 132 -9.63 2.93 -2.36
CA GLY A 132 -8.56 3.73 -2.94
C GLY A 132 -7.34 2.90 -3.29
N ASN A 133 -6.27 3.55 -3.75
CA ASN A 133 -5.02 2.87 -4.05
C ASN A 133 -4.04 3.07 -2.89
N ASP A 134 -3.94 2.06 -2.03
CA ASP A 134 -3.22 2.15 -0.76
C ASP A 134 -1.80 1.60 -0.84
N ILE A 135 -0.94 2.06 0.08
CA ILE A 135 0.43 1.54 0.22
C ILE A 135 0.69 1.03 1.64
N PHE A 136 0.94 -0.27 1.73
CA PHE A 136 1.36 -0.98 2.92
C PHE A 136 2.88 -1.10 2.96
N TYR A 137 3.54 -0.36 3.84
CA TYR A 137 4.99 -0.45 3.97
C TYR A 137 5.42 -1.58 4.90
N GLY A 138 6.01 -2.62 4.31
CA GLY A 138 6.56 -3.80 4.99
C GLY A 138 8.05 -3.68 5.33
N GLY A 139 8.59 -4.70 6.00
CA GLY A 139 10.05 -4.86 6.19
C GLY A 139 10.69 -3.92 7.22
N THR A 140 9.93 -3.53 8.24
CA THR A 140 10.20 -2.51 9.27
C THR A 140 11.65 -2.44 9.79
N ASP A 141 12.12 -1.25 10.20
CA ASP A 141 13.53 -1.02 10.60
C ASP A 141 14.04 -1.91 11.76
N ALA A 142 13.16 -2.46 12.61
CA ALA A 142 13.54 -3.34 13.72
C ALA A 142 12.39 -4.22 14.21
N GLY A 143 12.73 -5.44 14.63
CA GLY A 143 11.77 -6.40 15.18
C GLY A 143 11.27 -7.41 14.15
N VAL A 144 10.31 -8.22 14.56
CA VAL A 144 9.52 -9.11 13.70
C VAL A 144 8.15 -8.50 13.55
N SER A 145 7.67 -8.39 12.32
CA SER A 145 6.29 -7.97 12.04
C SER A 145 5.35 -9.20 11.97
N ASP A 146 4.09 -8.98 12.30
CA ASP A 146 2.96 -9.92 12.22
C ASP A 146 1.76 -9.05 11.82
N VAL A 147 1.69 -8.75 10.52
CA VAL A 147 0.72 -7.79 9.96
C VAL A 147 -0.04 -8.40 8.79
N TRP A 148 -1.35 -8.32 8.84
CA TRP A 148 -2.26 -8.70 7.77
C TRP A 148 -2.62 -7.45 6.98
N PHE A 149 -2.37 -7.46 5.67
CA PHE A 149 -2.66 -6.37 4.76
C PHE A 149 -3.82 -6.77 3.86
N PHE A 150 -4.98 -6.15 4.07
CA PHE A 150 -6.15 -6.24 3.21
C PHE A 150 -6.21 -4.95 2.38
N GLY A 151 -6.11 -5.05 1.07
CA GLY A 151 -6.12 -3.87 0.18
C GLY A 151 -7.51 -3.24 0.14
N GLY A 152 -8.47 -3.97 -0.42
CA GLY A 152 -9.84 -3.51 -0.55
C GLY A 152 -10.15 -3.18 -2.00
N ALA A 153 -10.74 -2.01 -2.24
CA ALA A 153 -11.15 -1.58 -3.56
C ALA A 153 -10.14 -0.58 -4.13
N GLY A 154 -9.41 -0.98 -5.16
CA GLY A 154 -8.50 -0.10 -5.86
C GLY A 154 -7.36 -0.89 -6.49
N ILE A 155 -6.17 -0.31 -6.49
CA ILE A 155 -4.94 -1.02 -6.82
C ILE A 155 -3.97 -0.79 -5.68
N ASP A 156 -3.79 -1.81 -4.85
CA ASP A 156 -3.09 -1.71 -3.58
C ASP A 156 -1.68 -2.26 -3.67
N THR A 157 -0.78 -1.70 -2.86
CA THR A 157 0.66 -1.96 -2.96
C THR A 157 1.24 -2.41 -1.62
N ALA A 158 1.80 -3.62 -1.58
CA ALA A 158 2.74 -4.04 -0.55
C ALA A 158 4.16 -3.60 -0.93
N ASP A 159 4.71 -2.61 -0.23
CA ASP A 159 6.02 -2.02 -0.52
C ASP A 159 7.08 -2.45 0.51
N TYR A 160 8.01 -3.30 0.06
CA TYR A 160 9.18 -3.76 0.82
C TYR A 160 10.51 -3.16 0.30
N SER A 161 10.47 -2.14 -0.56
CA SER A 161 11.67 -1.49 -1.17
C SER A 161 12.69 -1.00 -0.15
N THR A 162 12.22 -0.62 1.04
CA THR A 162 13.08 -0.11 2.12
C THR A 162 13.64 -1.20 3.05
N SER A 163 13.24 -2.46 2.84
CA SER A 163 13.70 -3.61 3.62
C SER A 163 15.23 -3.70 3.65
N LYS A 164 15.76 -4.15 4.79
CA LYS A 164 17.21 -4.27 5.04
C LYS A 164 17.77 -5.68 4.79
N ARG A 165 16.93 -6.61 4.33
CA ARG A 165 17.21 -8.02 4.05
C ARG A 165 16.30 -8.47 2.91
N SER A 166 16.67 -9.58 2.27
CA SER A 166 15.77 -10.20 1.32
C SER A 166 14.46 -10.64 1.96
N ILE A 167 13.43 -10.66 1.14
CA ILE A 167 12.07 -11.03 1.50
C ILE A 167 11.65 -12.33 0.81
N ASP A 168 10.70 -13.01 1.42
CA ASP A 168 9.90 -14.08 0.84
C ASP A 168 8.46 -13.66 1.05
N VAL A 169 7.77 -13.29 -0.03
CA VAL A 169 6.39 -12.84 0.00
C VAL A 169 5.61 -13.65 -1.02
N ARG A 170 4.53 -14.29 -0.55
CA ARG A 170 3.68 -15.14 -1.37
C ARG A 170 2.23 -14.78 -1.09
N MET A 171 1.68 -13.93 -1.95
CA MET A 171 0.34 -13.40 -1.79
C MET A 171 -0.70 -14.53 -1.67
N ASN A 172 -1.57 -14.43 -0.66
CA ASN A 172 -2.69 -15.33 -0.43
C ASN A 172 -2.32 -16.85 -0.39
N ASP A 173 -1.15 -17.23 0.12
CA ASP A 173 -0.75 -18.64 0.22
C ASP A 173 -1.31 -19.37 1.47
N GLY A 174 -2.07 -18.65 2.29
CA GLY A 174 -2.68 -19.12 3.54
C GLY A 174 -1.71 -19.26 4.71
N LYS A 175 -0.47 -18.76 4.61
CA LYS A 175 0.52 -18.78 5.69
C LYS A 175 0.92 -17.36 6.06
N ALA A 176 0.85 -17.05 7.36
CA ALA A 176 1.43 -15.81 7.91
C ALA A 176 2.96 -15.92 8.01
N ALA A 177 3.63 -15.82 6.85
CA ALA A 177 5.07 -16.03 6.69
C ALA A 177 5.72 -15.08 5.67
N ASP A 178 5.03 -13.99 5.32
CA ASP A 178 5.54 -13.01 4.38
C ASP A 178 6.50 -12.00 5.04
N GLY A 179 7.37 -11.42 4.22
CA GLY A 179 8.28 -10.33 4.58
C GLY A 179 9.73 -10.81 4.68
N ARG A 180 10.53 -10.21 5.58
CA ARG A 180 11.98 -10.50 5.63
C ARG A 180 12.27 -11.95 6.00
N ARG A 181 13.15 -12.61 5.24
CA ARG A 181 13.60 -13.99 5.52
C ARG A 181 14.51 -14.07 6.71
N ALA A 182 14.33 -15.08 7.57
CA ALA A 182 15.19 -15.32 8.75
C ALA A 182 16.70 -15.32 8.44
N THR A 183 17.49 -14.79 9.37
CA THR A 183 18.96 -14.88 9.39
C THR A 183 19.40 -15.62 10.65
N LEU A 184 20.71 -15.83 10.80
CA LEU A 184 21.28 -16.44 12.01
C LEU A 184 20.96 -15.66 13.31
N THR A 185 20.70 -14.36 13.20
CA THR A 185 20.55 -13.46 14.35
C THR A 185 19.20 -12.76 14.38
N SER A 186 18.32 -13.00 13.41
CA SER A 186 17.03 -12.34 13.31
C SER A 186 15.98 -13.29 12.74
N PRO A 187 14.80 -13.42 13.37
CA PRO A 187 13.71 -14.24 12.84
C PRO A 187 13.18 -13.69 11.50
N ALA A 188 12.38 -14.50 10.83
CA ALA A 188 11.58 -14.03 9.70
C ALA A 188 10.44 -13.12 10.19
N ASP A 189 9.99 -12.22 9.33
CA ASP A 189 8.69 -11.57 9.50
C ASP A 189 7.57 -12.61 9.33
N ARG A 190 6.36 -12.23 9.75
CA ARG A 190 5.14 -13.05 9.71
C ARG A 190 3.99 -12.21 9.16
N ASP A 191 4.30 -11.35 8.20
CA ASP A 191 3.28 -10.59 7.50
C ASP A 191 2.40 -11.56 6.68
N ASN A 192 1.26 -11.06 6.23
CA ASN A 192 0.31 -11.82 5.43
C ASN A 192 -0.37 -10.89 4.43
N ILE A 193 0.09 -10.92 3.18
CA ILE A 193 -0.48 -10.11 2.10
C ILE A 193 -1.71 -10.87 1.56
N GLN A 194 -2.88 -10.24 1.67
CA GLN A 194 -4.15 -10.85 1.26
C GLN A 194 -4.35 -10.81 -0.26
N GLU A 195 -5.43 -11.44 -0.72
CA GLU A 195 -5.72 -11.62 -2.14
C GLU A 195 -6.08 -10.33 -2.89
N ASP A 196 -6.59 -9.35 -2.16
CA ASP A 196 -7.02 -8.03 -2.64
C ASP A 196 -5.87 -7.00 -2.62
N VAL A 197 -4.63 -7.46 -2.73
CA VAL A 197 -3.45 -6.60 -2.92
C VAL A 197 -2.79 -6.98 -4.25
N GLU A 198 -2.76 -6.04 -5.19
CA GLU A 198 -2.36 -6.32 -6.58
C GLU A 198 -0.87 -6.07 -6.85
N GLN A 199 -0.22 -5.16 -6.12
CA GLN A 199 1.16 -4.78 -6.37
C GLN A 199 2.09 -5.20 -5.24
N LEU A 200 3.26 -5.73 -5.59
CA LEU A 200 4.32 -6.04 -4.66
C LEU A 200 5.64 -5.50 -5.17
N ILE A 201 6.26 -4.67 -4.34
CA ILE A 201 7.58 -4.09 -4.60
C ILE A 201 8.57 -4.78 -3.67
N GLY A 202 9.52 -5.49 -4.27
CA GLY A 202 10.66 -6.11 -3.61
C GLY A 202 11.66 -5.09 -3.10
N SER A 203 12.71 -5.60 -2.49
CA SER A 203 13.78 -4.88 -1.85
C SER A 203 14.94 -4.63 -2.81
N LYS A 204 16.15 -4.44 -2.27
CA LYS A 204 17.40 -4.31 -3.04
C LYS A 204 18.31 -5.53 -2.89
N TYR A 205 17.72 -6.65 -2.49
CA TYR A 205 18.39 -7.91 -2.18
C TYR A 205 17.67 -9.03 -2.94
N GLY A 206 18.31 -10.19 -3.07
CA GLY A 206 17.69 -11.30 -3.82
C GLY A 206 16.41 -11.85 -3.17
N ASP A 207 15.28 -11.46 -3.73
CA ASP A 207 13.94 -11.67 -3.20
C ASP A 207 13.23 -12.87 -3.82
N PHE A 208 12.11 -13.25 -3.21
CA PHE A 208 11.24 -14.31 -3.72
C PHE A 208 9.82 -13.78 -3.63
N LEU A 209 9.29 -13.39 -4.77
CA LEU A 209 8.03 -12.69 -4.92
C LEU A 209 7.10 -13.60 -5.70
N VAL A 210 5.96 -13.93 -5.09
CA VAL A 210 4.94 -14.77 -5.69
C VAL A 210 3.60 -14.06 -5.61
N GLY A 211 2.96 -13.87 -6.76
CA GLY A 211 1.60 -13.36 -6.88
C GLY A 211 0.54 -14.32 -6.34
N ASN A 212 -0.72 -14.00 -6.59
CA ASN A 212 -1.89 -14.78 -6.24
C ASN A 212 -2.60 -15.29 -7.52
N GLU A 213 -3.93 -15.47 -7.49
CA GLU A 213 -4.69 -15.98 -8.65
C GLU A 213 -5.31 -14.84 -9.49
N LEU A 214 -5.07 -13.58 -9.10
CA LEU A 214 -5.53 -12.37 -9.76
C LEU A 214 -4.38 -11.72 -10.53
N ASN A 215 -4.68 -10.65 -11.27
CA ASN A 215 -3.65 -9.89 -11.99
C ASN A 215 -2.73 -9.19 -10.98
N ASN A 216 -1.44 -9.51 -11.02
CA ASN A 216 -0.45 -8.91 -10.12
C ASN A 216 0.59 -8.07 -10.86
N PHE A 217 1.11 -7.06 -10.17
CA PHE A 217 2.28 -6.28 -10.59
C PHE A 217 3.43 -6.56 -9.61
N LEU A 218 4.41 -7.31 -10.08
CA LEU A 218 5.57 -7.70 -9.28
C LEU A 218 6.78 -6.90 -9.74
N TYR A 219 7.38 -6.13 -8.83
CA TYR A 219 8.61 -5.38 -9.08
C TYR A 219 9.71 -5.99 -8.22
N GLY A 220 10.70 -6.65 -8.84
CA GLY A 220 11.81 -7.31 -8.15
C GLY A 220 12.63 -6.33 -7.29
N GLY A 221 12.99 -5.21 -7.90
CA GLY A 221 13.84 -4.20 -7.28
C GLY A 221 15.27 -4.35 -7.77
N GLU A 222 16.24 -4.24 -6.87
CA GLU A 222 17.64 -4.58 -7.21
C GLU A 222 17.99 -5.97 -6.68
N GLY A 223 18.87 -6.67 -7.38
CA GLY A 223 19.46 -7.90 -6.89
C GLY A 223 18.84 -9.14 -7.52
N LYS A 224 19.28 -10.31 -7.06
CA LYS A 224 18.96 -11.58 -7.73
C LYS A 224 17.63 -12.13 -7.27
N ASP A 225 16.57 -11.76 -7.96
CA ASP A 225 15.21 -12.02 -7.57
C ASP A 225 14.63 -13.28 -8.22
N GLN A 226 13.50 -13.70 -7.69
CA GLN A 226 12.67 -14.77 -8.23
C GLN A 226 11.23 -14.28 -8.23
N LEU A 227 10.71 -14.00 -9.42
CA LEU A 227 9.36 -13.48 -9.63
C LEU A 227 8.49 -14.58 -10.23
N HIS A 228 7.34 -14.85 -9.59
CA HIS A 228 6.34 -15.81 -10.05
C HIS A 228 4.95 -15.15 -10.08
N GLY A 229 4.37 -14.93 -11.26
CA GLY A 229 3.04 -14.34 -11.45
C GLY A 229 1.90 -15.24 -10.97
N ARG A 230 1.95 -16.53 -11.35
CA ARG A 230 0.93 -17.58 -11.14
C ARG A 230 -0.23 -17.51 -12.13
N GLU A 231 -1.46 -17.27 -11.67
CA GLU A 231 -2.64 -17.17 -12.54
C GLU A 231 -3.04 -15.70 -12.61
N GLY A 232 -3.65 -15.30 -13.73
CA GLY A 232 -4.00 -13.89 -13.94
C GLY A 232 -3.46 -13.38 -15.25
N GLY A 233 -3.42 -12.06 -15.39
CA GLY A 233 -2.66 -11.33 -16.39
C GLY A 233 -1.64 -10.46 -15.67
N ASP A 234 -0.42 -10.95 -15.57
CA ASP A 234 0.58 -10.40 -14.67
C ASP A 234 1.56 -9.45 -15.38
N TYR A 235 2.10 -8.51 -14.61
CA TYR A 235 3.25 -7.70 -15.03
C TYR A 235 4.42 -7.93 -14.08
N LEU A 236 5.52 -8.46 -14.60
CA LEU A 236 6.75 -8.72 -13.84
C LEU A 236 7.84 -7.76 -14.31
N ASP A 237 8.24 -6.80 -13.47
CA ASP A 237 9.42 -5.95 -13.69
C ASP A 237 10.60 -6.50 -12.89
N ALA A 238 11.57 -7.01 -13.63
CA ALA A 238 12.79 -7.64 -13.18
C ALA A 238 14.01 -6.83 -13.65
N THR A 239 13.85 -5.52 -13.82
CA THR A 239 14.94 -4.66 -14.28
C THR A 239 15.76 -4.12 -13.11
N ASP A 240 17.08 -4.32 -13.15
CA ASP A 240 18.02 -3.80 -12.17
C ASP A 240 18.47 -2.38 -12.56
N VAL A 241 17.98 -1.36 -11.87
CA VAL A 241 18.46 0.01 -12.08
C VAL A 241 19.88 0.20 -11.53
N GLY A 242 20.89 0.02 -12.38
CA GLY A 242 22.24 0.59 -12.16
C GLY A 242 23.28 -0.31 -11.50
N THR A 243 23.10 -1.64 -11.51
CA THR A 243 24.10 -2.58 -10.99
C THR A 243 24.51 -3.59 -12.07
N GLY A 244 25.68 -3.38 -12.70
CA GLY A 244 26.10 -4.26 -13.81
C GLY A 244 26.33 -5.72 -13.39
N TRP A 245 25.98 -6.69 -14.25
CA TRP A 245 26.24 -8.16 -14.28
C TRP A 245 26.06 -9.00 -12.99
N SER A 246 26.01 -8.40 -11.80
CA SER A 246 26.00 -9.10 -10.51
C SER A 246 24.60 -9.31 -9.95
N SER A 247 23.58 -8.87 -10.67
CA SER A 247 22.21 -8.76 -10.20
C SER A 247 21.21 -9.61 -10.99
N ILE A 248 21.68 -10.27 -12.07
CA ILE A 248 20.90 -11.22 -12.90
C ILE A 248 19.92 -12.05 -12.07
N ASP A 249 18.65 -11.91 -12.43
CA ASP A 249 17.55 -12.61 -11.79
C ASP A 249 17.63 -14.12 -11.97
N LEU A 250 17.11 -14.84 -10.98
CA LEU A 250 17.20 -16.30 -10.95
C LEU A 250 16.02 -16.95 -11.66
N VAL A 251 14.82 -16.38 -11.50
CA VAL A 251 13.58 -16.92 -12.07
C VAL A 251 12.66 -15.78 -12.46
N ILE A 252 12.21 -15.82 -13.72
CA ILE A 252 11.09 -15.01 -14.23
C ILE A 252 10.05 -16.00 -14.72
N ASP A 253 9.02 -16.19 -13.92
CA ASP A 253 7.92 -17.10 -14.19
C ASP A 253 6.62 -16.31 -14.27
N CYS A 254 6.13 -16.04 -15.47
CA CYS A 254 4.82 -15.41 -15.63
C CYS A 254 3.66 -16.34 -15.24
N GLY A 255 3.92 -17.63 -15.01
CA GLY A 255 2.91 -18.62 -14.71
C GLY A 255 2.14 -19.09 -15.95
N ILE A 256 1.19 -19.99 -15.70
CA ILE A 256 0.37 -20.57 -16.76
C ILE A 256 -0.77 -19.59 -17.02
N GLY A 257 -0.52 -18.60 -17.88
CA GLY A 257 -1.40 -17.47 -18.18
C GLY A 257 -2.88 -17.80 -18.04
N GLY A 258 -3.50 -17.13 -17.06
CA GLY A 258 -4.92 -17.23 -16.76
C GLY A 258 -5.75 -16.57 -17.87
N THR A 259 -6.83 -15.88 -17.53
CA THR A 259 -7.62 -15.14 -18.52
C THR A 259 -6.93 -13.87 -19.06
N GLY A 260 -5.67 -13.62 -18.70
CA GLY A 260 -4.90 -12.43 -19.04
C GLY A 260 -3.68 -12.67 -19.93
N HIS A 261 -3.01 -11.59 -20.32
CA HIS A 261 -1.74 -11.63 -21.04
C HIS A 261 -0.62 -11.23 -20.09
N ASP A 262 0.28 -12.16 -19.80
CA ASP A 262 1.40 -11.87 -18.91
C ASP A 262 2.52 -11.16 -19.67
N GLU A 263 2.99 -10.06 -19.10
CA GLU A 263 4.11 -9.29 -19.61
C GLU A 263 5.26 -9.31 -18.60
N SER A 264 6.48 -9.51 -19.10
CA SER A 264 7.69 -9.30 -18.31
C SER A 264 8.58 -8.24 -18.91
N ARG A 265 9.27 -7.51 -18.05
CA ARG A 265 10.33 -6.57 -18.40
C ARG A 265 11.58 -6.99 -17.67
N VAL A 266 12.64 -7.28 -18.41
CA VAL A 266 13.86 -7.91 -17.89
C VAL A 266 15.09 -7.28 -18.53
N ASP A 267 16.24 -7.39 -17.88
CA ASP A 267 17.51 -6.98 -18.46
C ASP A 267 18.00 -8.00 -19.50
N VAL A 268 18.94 -7.59 -20.36
CA VAL A 268 19.47 -8.46 -21.44
C VAL A 268 20.03 -9.79 -20.94
N ASP A 269 20.58 -9.82 -19.73
CA ASP A 269 21.27 -10.98 -19.16
C ASP A 269 20.36 -11.89 -18.33
N ASP A 270 19.12 -11.46 -18.06
CA ASP A 270 18.14 -12.21 -17.30
C ASP A 270 17.58 -13.42 -18.05
N PRO A 271 17.15 -14.45 -17.29
CA PRO A 271 16.56 -15.64 -17.87
C PRO A 271 15.35 -15.29 -18.73
N LYS A 272 15.21 -16.05 -19.82
CA LYS A 272 14.01 -15.98 -20.66
C LYS A 272 12.86 -16.67 -19.94
N SER A 273 11.69 -16.04 -19.92
CA SER A 273 10.47 -16.76 -19.60
C SER A 273 9.78 -17.18 -20.89
N LYS A 274 9.48 -18.47 -21.03
CA LYS A 274 8.71 -18.98 -22.19
C LYS A 274 7.20 -18.84 -22.01
N GLU A 275 6.79 -18.50 -20.79
CA GLU A 275 5.40 -18.50 -20.36
C GLU A 275 4.78 -17.11 -20.52
N CYS A 276 5.58 -16.05 -20.41
CA CYS A 276 5.14 -14.68 -20.68
C CYS A 276 4.67 -14.51 -22.13
N ALA A 277 3.48 -13.94 -22.30
CA ALA A 277 2.94 -13.59 -23.62
C ALA A 277 3.79 -12.51 -24.31
N ARG A 278 4.43 -11.64 -23.52
CA ARG A 278 5.35 -10.61 -24.00
C ARG A 278 6.52 -10.46 -23.05
N GLU A 279 7.74 -10.46 -23.60
CA GLU A 279 8.96 -10.17 -22.86
C GLU A 279 9.63 -8.93 -23.47
N ILE A 280 9.84 -7.90 -22.66
CA ILE A 280 10.53 -6.66 -23.03
C ILE A 280 11.94 -6.72 -22.44
N ARG A 281 12.95 -6.75 -23.31
CA ARG A 281 14.36 -6.67 -22.90
C ARG A 281 14.87 -5.25 -23.02
N VAL A 282 15.49 -4.73 -21.95
CA VAL A 282 16.08 -3.38 -21.89
C VAL A 282 17.59 -3.39 -21.75
#